data_AF-A0AA37TKP8-F1
#
_entry.id   AF-A0AA37TKP8-F1
#
_cell.length_a   1.000
_cell.length_b   1.000
_cell.length_c   1.000
_cell.angle_alpha   90.00
_cell.angle_beta   90.00
_cell.angle_gamma   90.00
#
_symmetry.space_group_name_H-M   'P 1'
#
loop_
_entity.id
_entity.type
_entity.pdbx_description
1 polymer ?
#
loop_
_entity_poly.entity_id
_entity_poly.type
_entity_poly.pdbx_seq_one_letter_code
_entity_poly.pdbx_strand_id
1 'polypeptide(L)' 'MLVRFLPRHQWEEKLRRLGFRPAEGLTHLNTAEWWIGPRGPFTIPVEKDGSCDFWRIQRLCGWHQIALADFDWDDDL' A
#
# COMPACT_ATOMS: atom_id res chain seq x y z
N MET A 1 -15.85 11.13 -6.69
CA MET A 1 -15.05 10.33 -5.74
C MET A 1 -14.01 11.26 -5.13
N LEU A 2 -14.01 11.43 -3.80
CA LEU A 2 -12.89 12.09 -3.13
C LEU A 2 -11.69 11.13 -3.17
N VAL A 3 -10.58 11.58 -3.73
CA VAL A 3 -9.30 10.86 -3.65
C VAL A 3 -8.73 11.12 -2.26
N ARG A 4 -8.54 10.06 -1.47
CA ARG A 4 -7.93 10.14 -0.13
C ARG A 4 -6.49 9.67 -0.26
N PHE A 5 -5.55 10.61 -0.22
CA PHE A 5 -4.12 10.28 -0.18
C PHE A 5 -3.70 9.98 1.25
N LEU A 6 -3.04 8.84 1.44
CA LEU A 6 -2.45 8.45 2.70
C LEU A 6 -0.97 8.83 2.70
N PRO A 7 -0.47 9.50 3.75
CA PRO A 7 0.96 9.72 3.92
C PRO A 7 1.74 8.40 3.96
N ARG A 8 3.01 8.43 3.55
CA ARG A 8 3.90 7.26 3.52
C ARG A 8 3.83 6.42 4.79
N HIS A 9 4.03 7.05 5.95
CA HIS A 9 4.10 6.35 7.22
C HIS A 9 2.83 5.55 7.53
N GLN A 10 1.65 6.06 7.17
CA GLN A 10 0.40 5.38 7.44
C GLN A 10 0.23 4.13 6.57
N TRP A 11 0.33 4.26 5.25
CA TRP A 11 0.10 3.11 4.36
C TRP A 11 1.23 2.09 4.45
N GLU A 12 2.47 2.54 4.68
CA GLU A 12 3.64 1.66 4.83
C GLU A 12 3.53 0.78 6.09
N GLU A 13 3.23 1.39 7.25
CA GLU A 13 3.07 0.66 8.51
C GLU A 13 1.99 -0.41 8.38
N LYS A 14 0.87 -0.02 7.79
CA LYS A 14 -0.27 -0.87 7.53
C LYS A 14 0.07 -2.08 6.66
N LEU A 15 0.80 -1.87 5.56
CA LEU A 15 1.25 -2.98 4.71
C LEU A 15 2.22 -3.92 5.45
N ARG A 16 3.12 -3.37 6.27
CA ARG A 16 4.04 -4.17 7.09
C ARG A 16 3.27 -5.04 8.09
N ARG A 17 2.21 -4.52 8.73
CA ARG A 17 1.33 -5.29 9.61
C ARG A 17 0.65 -6.46 8.88
N LEU A 18 0.34 -6.28 7.59
CA LEU A 18 -0.20 -7.32 6.72
C LEU A 18 0.85 -8.32 6.19
N GLY A 19 2.11 -8.22 6.63
CA GLY A 19 3.20 -9.10 6.22
C GLY A 19 3.77 -8.77 4.85
N PHE A 20 3.40 -7.64 4.26
CA PHE A 20 4.07 -7.12 3.07
C PHE A 20 5.40 -6.46 3.45
N ARG A 21 6.34 -6.47 2.51
CA ARG A 21 7.64 -5.82 2.69
C ARG A 21 8.07 -5.10 1.42
N PRO A 22 8.85 -4.01 1.52
CA PRO A 22 9.49 -3.41 0.36
C PRO A 22 10.31 -4.47 -0.41
N ALA A 23 10.26 -4.44 -1.73
CA ALA A 23 11.09 -5.30 -2.56
C ALA A 23 12.43 -4.60 -2.83
N GLU A 24 13.53 -5.25 -2.47
CA GLU A 24 14.87 -4.79 -2.79
C GLU A 24 15.37 -5.46 -4.08
N GLY A 25 16.26 -4.79 -4.81
CA GLY A 25 16.89 -5.33 -6.02
C GLY A 25 16.02 -5.34 -7.28
N LEU A 26 14.82 -4.74 -7.25
CA LEU A 26 14.00 -4.49 -8.43
C LEU A 26 14.28 -3.11 -9.03
N THR A 27 13.89 -2.91 -10.28
CA THR A 27 14.10 -1.65 -10.99
C THR A 27 13.36 -0.51 -10.29
N HIS A 28 14.01 0.66 -10.24
CA HIS A 28 13.39 1.87 -9.69
C HIS A 28 12.21 2.31 -10.57
N LEU A 29 11.09 2.67 -9.95
CA LEU A 29 9.89 3.17 -10.63
C LEU A 29 9.65 4.62 -10.23
N ASN A 30 9.30 5.48 -11.18
CA ASN A 30 9.14 6.92 -10.94
C ASN A 30 7.86 7.30 -10.19
N THR A 31 6.83 6.45 -10.27
CA THR A 31 5.47 6.72 -9.74
C THR A 31 4.93 5.53 -8.95
N ALA A 32 5.81 4.63 -8.53
CA ALA A 32 5.44 3.44 -7.80
C ALA A 32 6.61 2.88 -6.98
N GLU A 33 6.30 2.00 -6.05
CA GLU A 33 7.27 1.23 -5.27
C GLU A 33 6.99 -0.25 -5.38
N TRP A 34 8.05 -1.04 -5.42
CA TRP A 34 7.92 -2.48 -5.39
C TRP A 34 7.74 -2.99 -3.97
N TRP A 35 6.79 -3.89 -3.82
CA TRP A 35 6.48 -4.57 -2.58
C TRP A 35 6.32 -6.07 -2.83
N ILE A 36 6.56 -6.88 -1.82
CA ILE A 36 6.43 -8.33 -1.87
C ILE A 36 5.37 -8.75 -0.86
N GLY A 37 4.40 -9.51 -1.32
CA GLY A 37 3.36 -10.12 -0.50
C GLY A 37 3.29 -11.62 -0.62
N PRO A 38 2.28 -12.24 0.01
CA PRO A 38 2.09 -13.70 0.00
C PRO A 38 1.94 -14.31 -1.40
N ARG A 39 1.57 -13.51 -2.40
CA ARG A 39 1.36 -13.93 -3.79
C ARG A 39 2.49 -13.52 -4.74
N GLY A 40 3.58 -12.96 -4.21
CA GLY A 40 4.72 -12.48 -4.99
C GLY A 40 4.83 -10.95 -5.04
N PRO A 41 5.68 -10.42 -5.93
CA PRO A 41 5.94 -9.00 -6.06
C PRO A 41 4.77 -8.26 -6.71
N PHE A 42 4.51 -7.04 -6.25
CA PHE A 42 3.52 -6.12 -6.78
C PHE A 42 4.01 -4.68 -6.67
N THR A 43 3.34 -3.75 -7.35
CA THR A 43 3.66 -2.33 -7.30
C THR A 43 2.59 -1.55 -6.55
N ILE A 44 3.04 -0.56 -5.80
CA ILE A 44 2.21 0.40 -5.10
C ILE A 44 2.44 1.75 -5.73
N PRO A 45 1.44 2.35 -6.36
CA PRO A 45 1.59 3.67 -6.94
C PRO A 45 1.78 4.70 -5.83
N VAL A 46 2.82 5.52 -5.95
CA VAL A 46 3.14 6.57 -4.99
C VAL A 46 3.31 7.90 -5.73
N GLU A 47 2.89 8.96 -5.08
CA GLU A 47 3.13 10.32 -5.51
C GLU A 47 4.55 10.76 -5.15
N LYS A 48 4.97 11.93 -5.64
CA LYS A 48 6.32 12.47 -5.41
C LYS A 48 6.67 12.68 -3.93
N ASP A 49 5.66 12.90 -3.09
CA ASP A 49 5.80 13.05 -1.64
C ASP A 49 5.72 11.71 -0.87
N GLY A 50 5.61 10.59 -1.60
CA GLY A 50 5.47 9.25 -1.03
C GLY A 50 4.05 8.94 -0.55
N SER A 51 3.07 9.81 -0.80
CA SER A 51 1.68 9.52 -0.52
C SER A 51 1.08 8.52 -1.51
N CYS A 52 0.07 7.77 -1.09
CA CYS A 52 -0.59 6.76 -1.92
C CYS A 52 -2.11 6.94 -1.88
N ASP A 53 -2.78 6.73 -3.01
CA ASP A 53 -4.24 6.70 -3.07
C ASP A 53 -4.78 5.50 -2.27
N PHE A 54 -5.51 5.79 -1.20
CA PHE A 54 -6.16 4.83 -0.32
C PHE A 54 -6.92 3.73 -1.07
N TRP A 55 -7.69 4.11 -2.10
CA TRP A 55 -8.53 3.17 -2.85
C TRP A 55 -7.69 2.13 -3.60
N ARG A 56 -6.45 2.47 -3.96
CA ARG A 56 -5.54 1.55 -4.61
C ARG A 56 -4.97 0.52 -3.63
N ILE A 57 -4.65 0.93 -2.40
CA ILE A 57 -4.24 0.00 -1.34
C ILE A 57 -5.39 -0.95 -1.00
N GLN A 58 -6.61 -0.44 -0.87
CA GLN A 58 -7.79 -1.26 -0.60
C GLN A 58 -8.01 -2.33 -1.70
N ARG A 59 -7.85 -1.95 -2.97
CA ARG A 59 -7.95 -2.87 -4.10
C ARG A 59 -6.84 -3.93 -4.11
N LEU A 60 -5.62 -3.54 -3.73
CA LEU A 60 -4.49 -4.47 -3.58
C LEU A 60 -4.75 -5.51 -2.48
N CYS A 61 -5.26 -5.09 -1.33
CA CYS A 61 -5.61 -5.99 -0.23
C CYS A 61 -6.68 -7.01 -0.66
N GLY A 62 -7.70 -6.56 -1.40
CA GLY A 62 -8.70 -7.45 -2.00
C GLY A 62 -8.09 -8.48 -2.97
N TRP A 63 -7.13 -8.06 -3.80
CA TRP A 63 -6.41 -8.97 -4.71
C TRP A 63 -5.56 -10.00 -3.98
N HIS A 64 -4.99 -9.65 -2.83
CA HIS A 64 -4.25 -10.58 -1.98
C HIS A 64 -5.13 -11.46 -1.08
N GLN A 65 -6.47 -11.33 -1.15
CA GLN A 65 -7.43 -12.00 -0.27
C GLN A 65 -7.15 -11.75 1.22
N ILE A 66 -6.68 -10.55 1.54
CA ILE A 66 -6.49 -10.12 2.92
C ILE A 66 -7.79 -9.50 3.41
N ALA A 67 -8.27 -9.97 4.56
CA ALA A 67 -9.46 -9.41 5.19
C ALA A 67 -9.22 -7.94 5.53
N LEU A 68 -9.97 -7.05 4.87
CA LEU A 68 -9.99 -5.62 5.17
C LEU A 68 -10.65 -5.31 6.52
N ALA A 69 -11.28 -6.31 7.16
CA ALA A 69 -11.95 -6.17 8.45
C ALA A 69 -10.97 -6.01 9.62
N ASP A 70 -9.71 -6.44 9.48
CA ASP A 70 -8.63 -6.16 10.44
C ASP A 70 -8.06 -4.74 10.31
N PHE A 71 -8.68 -3.94 9.44
CA PHE A 71 -8.09 -2.73 8.97
C PHE A 71 -8.98 -1.54 9.32
N ASP A 72 -8.72 -0.97 10.50
CA ASP A 72 -9.29 0.31 10.86
C ASP A 72 -8.61 1.42 10.04
N TRP A 73 -9.35 1.94 9.07
CA TRP A 73 -8.94 3.07 8.25
C TRP A 73 -9.45 4.41 8.81
N ASP A 74 -10.18 4.37 9.93
CA ASP A 74 -10.89 5.50 10.52
C ASP A 74 -10.19 6.11 11.76
N ASP A 75 -9.02 5.60 12.18
CA ASP A 75 -8.32 6.06 13.40
C ASP A 75 -7.52 7.38 13.26
N ASP A 76 -7.88 8.28 12.32
CA ASP A 76 -7.25 9.61 12.20
C ASP A 76 -8.28 10.69 11.85
N LEU A 77 -9.26 10.89 12.74
CA LEU A 77 -10.13 12.08 12.81
C LEU A 77 -10.19 12.65 14.22
#